data_AF-A0A6C0K4D2-F1
#
_entry.id   AF-A0A6C0K4D2-F1
#
_cell.length_a   1.000
_cell.length_b   1.000
_cell.length_c   1.000
_cell.angle_alpha   90.00
_cell.angle_beta   90.00
_cell.angle_gamma   90.00
#
_symmetry.space_group_name_H-M   'P 1'
#
loop_
_entity.id
_entity.type
_entity.pdbx_description
1 polymer ?
#
loop_
_entity_poly.entity_id
_entity_poly.type
_entity_poly.pdbx_seq_one_letter_code
_entity_poly.pdbx_strand_id
1 'polypeptide(L)'
;MSHRSTNSTESTPMSDIQMTPEEQQEFQNLPGLLTQWKRIQEEKYKLLEQKRVLLEQISEQNKRCTVMEGLIMGTMKKHSIGALDLKSSNARVLYKKSIRKAPIAKKELVSLMAEHLKSEKAAKELQDFLEAKRVTKTKEALVYEKNEPPE
;
A
#
# COMPACT_ATOMS: atom_id res chain seq x y z
N MET A 1 -16.73 -69.13 -7.23
CA MET A 1 -17.32 -68.58 -8.48
C MET A 1 -17.59 -67.10 -8.22
N SER A 2 -16.56 -66.26 -8.30
CA SER A 2 -16.12 -65.54 -9.51
C SER A 2 -17.27 -64.81 -10.19
N HIS A 3 -17.50 -63.54 -9.83
CA HIS A 3 -17.72 -62.48 -10.81
C HIS A 3 -17.04 -61.19 -10.33
N ARG A 4 -16.09 -60.79 -11.17
CA ARG A 4 -15.14 -59.69 -11.08
C ARG A 4 -15.84 -58.43 -11.57
N SER A 5 -16.16 -57.49 -10.68
CA SER A 5 -16.56 -56.14 -11.08
C SER A 5 -15.30 -55.39 -11.51
N THR A 6 -15.21 -55.13 -12.81
CA THR A 6 -14.19 -54.27 -13.39
C THR A 6 -14.62 -52.83 -13.13
N ASN A 7 -13.85 -52.10 -12.32
CA ASN A 7 -13.95 -50.65 -12.24
C ASN A 7 -13.38 -50.11 -13.57
N SER A 8 -14.26 -49.72 -14.47
CA SER A 8 -13.91 -49.00 -15.68
C SER A 8 -13.41 -47.62 -15.27
N THR A 9 -12.11 -47.39 -15.45
CA THR A 9 -11.50 -46.06 -15.42
C THR A 9 -12.12 -45.25 -16.54
N GLU A 10 -13.11 -44.43 -16.20
CA GLU A 10 -13.69 -43.43 -17.09
C GLU A 10 -12.61 -42.40 -17.36
N SER A 11 -11.86 -42.66 -18.43
CA SER A 11 -10.86 -41.76 -18.97
C SER A 11 -11.66 -40.60 -19.56
N THR A 12 -11.82 -39.53 -18.80
CA THR A 12 -12.31 -38.27 -19.35
C THR A 12 -11.45 -37.98 -20.58
N PRO A 13 -12.03 -37.91 -21.79
CA PRO A 13 -11.26 -37.58 -22.96
C PRO A 13 -10.71 -36.18 -22.70
N MET A 14 -9.38 -36.06 -22.57
CA MET A 14 -8.70 -34.79 -22.80
C MET A 14 -9.16 -34.37 -24.18
N SER A 15 -10.14 -33.47 -24.21
CA SER A 15 -10.54 -32.80 -25.43
C SER A 15 -9.25 -32.17 -25.92
N ASP A 16 -8.77 -32.57 -27.09
CA ASP A 16 -7.69 -31.86 -27.76
C ASP A 16 -8.09 -30.38 -27.77
N ILE A 17 -7.44 -29.59 -26.92
CA ILE A 17 -7.60 -28.15 -26.92
C ILE A 17 -7.00 -27.75 -28.26
N GLN A 18 -7.86 -27.62 -29.28
CA GLN A 18 -7.50 -27.02 -30.56
C GLN A 18 -7.22 -25.54 -30.28
N MET A 19 -6.01 -25.29 -29.82
CA MET A 19 -5.46 -23.95 -29.75
C MET A 19 -5.40 -23.41 -31.17
N THR A 20 -5.85 -22.18 -31.33
CA THR A 20 -5.58 -21.38 -32.52
C THR A 20 -4.07 -21.28 -32.74
N PRO A 21 -3.61 -21.06 -34.00
CA PRO A 21 -2.19 -20.83 -34.28
C PRO A 21 -1.59 -19.70 -33.42
N GLU A 22 -2.39 -18.68 -33.11
CA GLU A 22 -2.04 -17.59 -32.20
C GLU A 22 -1.86 -18.07 -30.74
N GLU A 23 -2.79 -18.86 -30.20
CA GLU A 23 -2.69 -19.43 -28.84
C GLU A 23 -1.50 -20.39 -28.69
N GLN A 24 -1.18 -21.15 -29.75
CA GLN A 24 0.02 -21.99 -29.78
C GLN A 24 1.28 -21.15 -29.71
N GLN A 25 1.35 -20.04 -30.46
CA GLN A 25 2.50 -19.14 -30.42
C GLN A 25 2.65 -18.46 -29.05
N GLU A 26 1.55 -18.03 -28.43
CA GLU A 26 1.56 -17.47 -27.07
C GLU A 26 2.05 -18.50 -26.03
N PHE A 27 1.58 -19.75 -26.13
CA PHE A 27 1.99 -20.84 -25.26
C PHE A 27 3.48 -21.18 -25.43
N GLN A 28 4.00 -21.16 -26.67
CA GLN A 28 5.44 -21.35 -26.92
C GLN A 28 6.30 -20.22 -26.36
N ASN A 29 5.77 -18.99 -26.31
CA ASN A 29 6.47 -17.83 -25.74
C ASN A 29 6.41 -17.76 -24.20
N LEU A 30 5.44 -18.47 -23.60
CA LEU A 30 5.17 -18.43 -22.16
C LEU A 30 6.39 -18.76 -21.28
N PRO A 31 7.22 -19.78 -21.56
CA PRO A 31 8.40 -20.08 -20.74
C PRO A 31 9.42 -18.92 -20.70
N GLY A 32 9.60 -18.23 -21.83
CA GLY A 32 10.47 -17.06 -21.92
C GLY A 32 9.93 -15.90 -21.09
N LEU A 33 8.62 -15.63 -21.18
CA LEU A 33 7.92 -14.61 -20.40
C LEU A 33 7.97 -14.90 -18.90
N LEU A 34 7.75 -16.15 -18.49
CA LEU A 34 7.83 -16.57 -17.08
C LEU A 34 9.23 -16.42 -16.51
N THR A 35 10.27 -16.73 -17.30
CA THR A 35 11.67 -16.55 -16.89
C THR A 35 12.00 -15.08 -16.68
N GLN A 36 11.59 -14.21 -17.61
CA GLN A 36 11.77 -12.77 -17.48
C GLN A 36 10.97 -12.21 -16.30
N TRP A 37 9.73 -12.63 -16.14
CA TRP A 37 8.87 -12.23 -15.03
C TRP A 37 9.49 -12.62 -13.68
N LYS A 38 9.99 -13.85 -13.53
CA LYS A 38 10.69 -14.31 -12.32
C LYS A 38 11.90 -13.43 -12.01
N ARG A 39 12.74 -13.14 -13.00
CA ARG A 39 13.90 -12.25 -12.84
C ARG A 39 13.48 -10.86 -12.34
N ILE A 40 12.44 -10.29 -12.95
CA ILE A 40 11.88 -8.99 -12.52
C ILE A 40 11.36 -9.06 -11.08
N GLN A 41 10.73 -10.16 -10.66
CA GLN A 41 10.30 -10.33 -9.27
C GLN A 41 11.50 -10.35 -8.32
N GLU A 42 12.55 -11.11 -8.61
CA GLU A 42 13.77 -11.16 -7.79
C GLU A 42 14.44 -9.79 -7.65
N GLU A 43 14.54 -9.04 -8.76
CA GLU A 43 15.05 -7.67 -8.76
C GLU A 43 14.16 -6.73 -7.94
N LYS A 44 12.84 -6.84 -8.06
CA LYS A 44 11.86 -6.11 -7.24
C LYS A 44 12.02 -6.42 -5.74
N TYR A 45 12.22 -7.68 -5.36
CA TYR A 45 12.45 -8.04 -3.95
C TYR A 45 13.72 -7.39 -3.39
N LYS A 46 14.82 -7.36 -4.17
CA LYS A 46 16.05 -6.66 -3.77
C LYS A 46 15.81 -5.17 -3.56
N LEU A 47 15.08 -4.52 -4.48
CA LEU A 47 14.74 -3.11 -4.36
C LEU A 47 13.83 -2.82 -3.16
N LEU A 48 12.90 -3.72 -2.84
CA LEU A 48 12.04 -3.59 -1.66
C LEU A 48 12.84 -3.66 -0.36
N GLU A 49 13.83 -4.55 -0.27
CA GLU A 49 14.69 -4.62 0.92
C GLU A 49 15.58 -3.38 1.04
N GLN A 50 16.18 -2.91 -0.06
CA GLN A 50 16.93 -1.64 -0.06
C GLN A 50 16.04 -0.47 0.38
N LYS A 51 14.81 -0.40 -0.14
CA LYS A 51 13.82 0.60 0.27
C LYS A 51 13.50 0.50 1.76
N ARG A 52 13.34 -0.71 2.31
CA ARG A 52 13.07 -0.92 3.74
C ARG A 52 14.19 -0.32 4.60
N VAL A 53 15.45 -0.64 4.28
CA VAL A 53 16.63 -0.12 4.99
C VAL A 53 16.71 1.41 4.90
N LEU A 54 16.50 1.98 3.70
CA LEU A 54 16.51 3.43 3.52
C LEU A 54 15.40 4.13 4.32
N LEU A 55 14.19 3.56 4.35
CA LEU A 55 13.09 4.10 5.14
C LEU A 55 13.36 4.06 6.64
N GLU A 56 14.04 3.03 7.13
CA GLU A 56 14.48 2.94 8.52
C GLU A 56 15.49 4.04 8.86
N GLN A 57 16.49 4.25 8.00
CA GLN A 57 17.47 5.34 8.16
C GLN A 57 16.80 6.72 8.14
N ILE A 58 15.86 6.95 7.20
CA ILE A 58 15.11 8.20 7.11
C ILE A 58 14.27 8.41 8.38
N SER A 59 13.61 7.37 8.89
CA SER A 59 12.82 7.42 10.12
C SER A 59 13.68 7.84 11.31
N GLU A 60 14.87 7.24 11.45
CA GLU A 60 15.81 7.59 12.51
C GLU A 60 16.30 9.04 12.40
N GLN A 61 16.63 9.51 11.20
CA GLN A 61 17.03 10.90 11.00
C GLN A 61 15.88 11.88 11.28
N ASN A 62 14.65 11.54 10.87
CA ASN A 62 13.47 12.36 11.16
C ASN A 62 13.23 12.49 12.67
N LYS A 63 13.42 11.42 13.45
CA LYS A 63 13.35 11.49 14.92
C LYS A 63 14.38 12.47 15.47
N ARG A 64 15.64 12.37 15.03
CA ARG A 64 16.72 13.26 15.47
C ARG A 64 16.43 14.71 15.11
N CYS A 65 16.00 14.97 13.88
CA CYS A 65 15.58 16.30 13.43
C CYS A 65 14.44 16.84 14.31
N THR A 66 13.41 16.04 14.58
CA THR A 66 12.26 16.46 15.40
C THR A 66 12.68 16.85 16.82
N VAL A 67 13.59 16.07 17.42
CA VAL A 67 14.14 16.39 18.75
C VAL A 67 14.92 17.70 18.71
N MET A 68 15.81 17.89 17.73
CA MET A 68 16.58 19.12 17.57
C MET A 68 15.68 20.33 17.31
N GLU A 69 14.67 20.20 16.45
CA GLU A 69 13.66 21.24 16.21
C GLU A 69 12.94 21.62 17.50
N GLY A 70 12.56 20.65 18.34
CA GLY A 70 11.95 20.92 19.63
C GLY A 70 12.82 21.76 20.56
N LEU A 71 14.11 21.45 20.64
CA LEU A 71 15.09 22.20 21.44
C LEU A 71 15.28 23.63 20.92
N ILE A 72 15.41 23.77 19.60
CA ILE A 72 15.55 25.08 18.93
C ILE A 72 14.28 25.91 19.16
N MET A 73 13.10 25.35 18.92
CA MET A 73 11.82 26.02 19.14
C MET A 73 11.63 26.42 20.60
N GLY A 74 12.01 25.57 21.55
CA GLY A 74 11.95 25.88 22.98
C GLY A 74 12.80 27.10 23.33
N THR A 75 14.02 27.16 22.80
CA THR A 75 14.93 28.29 22.99
C THR A 75 14.40 29.55 22.33
N MET A 76 13.96 29.46 21.06
CA MET A 76 13.40 30.60 20.34
C MET A 76 12.16 31.18 21.05
N LYS A 77 11.25 30.33 21.53
CA LYS A 77 10.07 30.76 22.29
C LYS A 77 10.43 31.39 23.63
N LYS A 78 11.33 30.76 24.40
CA LYS A 78 11.75 31.25 25.73
C LYS A 78 12.35 32.65 25.67
N HIS A 79 13.07 32.95 24.59
CA HIS A 79 13.75 34.23 24.39
C HIS A 79 13.03 35.16 23.41
N SER A 80 11.81 34.84 23.01
CA SER A 80 11.01 35.63 22.04
C SER A 80 11.75 35.93 20.73
N ILE A 81 12.56 34.98 20.25
CA ILE A 81 13.33 35.09 19.00
C ILE A 81 12.42 34.75 17.82
N GLY A 82 12.14 35.73 16.97
CA GLY A 82 11.34 35.56 15.74
C GLY A 82 12.15 35.02 14.56
N ALA A 83 13.46 35.27 14.53
CA ALA A 83 14.37 34.84 13.46
C ALA A 83 15.80 34.65 13.99
N LEU A 84 16.54 33.71 13.41
CA LEU A 84 17.96 33.45 13.72
C LEU A 84 18.76 33.29 12.43
N ASP A 85 19.81 34.11 12.27
CA ASP A 85 20.72 34.04 11.12
C ASP A 85 21.94 33.16 11.43
N LEU A 86 22.21 32.22 10.54
CA LEU A 86 23.31 31.27 10.62
C LEU A 86 24.46 31.74 9.72
N LYS A 87 25.47 32.37 10.31
CA LYS A 87 26.61 32.96 9.58
C LYS A 87 27.41 31.93 8.77
N SER A 88 27.54 30.70 9.26
CA SER A 88 28.33 29.64 8.60
C SER A 88 27.67 29.08 7.33
N SER A 89 26.35 29.13 7.25
CA SER A 89 25.57 28.55 6.13
C SER A 89 24.82 29.59 5.31
N ASN A 90 24.96 30.88 5.65
CA ASN A 90 24.20 31.99 5.05
C ASN A 90 22.68 31.69 5.01
N ALA A 91 22.16 31.06 6.06
CA ALA A 91 20.77 30.64 6.16
C ALA A 91 20.05 31.35 7.31
N ARG A 92 18.72 31.48 7.21
CA ARG A 92 17.88 32.08 8.26
C ARG A 92 16.81 31.10 8.72
N VAL A 93 16.69 30.92 10.03
CA VAL A 93 15.60 30.18 10.66
C VAL A 93 14.54 31.18 11.10
N LEU A 94 13.28 30.94 10.73
CA LEU A 94 12.15 31.80 11.09
C LEU A 94 11.20 31.03 12.01
N TYR A 95 10.84 31.63 13.14
CA TYR A 95 9.74 31.13 13.95
C TYR A 95 8.42 31.61 13.36
N LYS A 96 7.65 30.70 12.76
CA LYS A 96 6.32 31.00 12.19
C LYS A 96 5.24 30.17 12.85
N LYS A 97 4.25 30.84 13.43
CA LYS A 97 3.01 30.21 13.91
C LYS A 97 1.98 30.23 12.78
N SER A 98 1.55 29.06 12.34
CA SER A 98 0.42 28.92 11.40
C SER A 98 -0.72 28.20 12.11
N ILE A 99 -1.92 28.74 12.01
CA ILE A 99 -3.14 28.09 12.49
C ILE A 99 -3.83 27.51 11.25
N ARG A 100 -4.07 26.20 11.24
CA ARG A 100 -4.86 25.54 10.20
C ARG A 100 -5.98 24.76 10.86
N LYS A 101 -7.15 24.72 10.22
CA LYS A 101 -8.25 23.86 10.63
C LYS A 101 -7.84 22.41 10.37
N ALA A 102 -7.98 21.57 11.38
CA ALA A 102 -7.67 20.14 11.26
C ALA A 102 -8.69 19.45 10.31
N PRO A 103 -8.28 18.39 9.60
CA PRO A 103 -9.23 17.55 8.87
C PRO A 103 -10.18 16.86 9.86
N ILE A 104 -11.43 16.70 9.46
CA ILE A 104 -12.47 16.05 10.27
C ILE A 104 -12.37 14.53 10.06
N ALA A 105 -12.24 13.76 11.15
CA ALA A 105 -12.20 12.31 11.07
C ALA A 105 -13.57 11.70 10.71
N LYS A 106 -13.62 10.49 10.12
CA LYS A 106 -14.89 9.84 9.73
C LYS A 106 -15.91 9.75 10.87
N LYS A 107 -15.46 9.48 12.10
CA LYS A 107 -16.31 9.42 13.30
C LYS A 107 -16.83 10.79 13.72
N GLU A 108 -15.96 11.80 13.68
CA GLU A 108 -16.32 13.20 13.97
C GLU A 108 -17.30 13.74 12.92
N LEU A 109 -17.13 13.35 11.66
CA LEU A 109 -18.02 13.73 10.57
C LEU A 109 -19.45 13.22 10.80
N VAL A 110 -19.61 11.97 11.26
CA VAL A 110 -20.94 11.41 11.58
C VAL A 110 -21.56 12.15 12.76
N SER A 111 -20.76 12.45 13.80
CA SER A 111 -21.22 13.23 14.94
C SER A 111 -21.71 14.62 14.53
N LEU A 112 -20.96 15.30 13.67
CA LEU A 112 -21.31 16.63 13.14
C LEU A 112 -22.52 16.57 12.20
N MET A 113 -22.64 15.52 11.39
CA MET A 113 -23.83 15.26 10.57
C MET A 113 -25.06 15.01 11.46
N ALA A 114 -24.91 14.25 12.55
CA ALA A 114 -25.99 13.97 13.49
C ALA A 114 -26.45 15.23 14.23
N GLU A 115 -25.51 16.08 14.63
CA GLU A 115 -25.78 17.38 15.24
C GLU A 115 -26.51 18.33 14.28
N HIS A 116 -26.08 18.39 13.01
CA HIS A 116 -26.69 19.25 12.00
C HIS A 116 -28.07 18.75 11.55
N LEU A 117 -28.21 17.45 11.32
CA LEU A 117 -29.46 16.80 10.90
C LEU A 117 -30.43 16.56 12.07
N LYS A 118 -29.99 16.82 13.32
CA LYS A 118 -30.72 16.54 14.57
C LYS A 118 -31.21 15.10 14.68
N SER A 119 -30.57 14.19 13.97
CA SER A 119 -30.96 12.79 13.84
C SER A 119 -29.73 11.95 13.54
N GLU A 120 -29.38 11.08 14.48
CA GLU A 120 -28.29 10.13 14.34
C GLU A 120 -28.57 9.10 13.23
N LYS A 121 -29.85 8.76 13.04
CA LYS A 121 -30.30 7.84 11.99
C LYS A 121 -30.04 8.42 10.59
N ALA A 122 -30.38 9.70 10.36
CA ALA A 122 -30.18 10.37 9.08
C ALA A 122 -28.68 10.56 8.75
N ALA A 123 -27.84 10.80 9.75
CA ALA A 123 -26.39 10.90 9.58
C ALA A 123 -25.75 9.57 9.14
N LYS A 124 -26.23 8.46 9.71
CA LYS A 124 -25.78 7.11 9.35
C LYS A 124 -26.23 6.73 7.94
N GLU A 125 -27.49 7.02 7.58
CA GLU A 125 -28.02 6.81 6.23
C GLU A 125 -27.22 7.58 5.16
N LEU A 126 -26.85 8.83 5.44
CA LEU A 126 -26.01 9.63 4.54
C LEU A 126 -24.59 9.06 4.38
N GLN A 127 -23.99 8.59 5.48
CA GLN A 127 -22.68 7.94 5.43
C GLN A 127 -22.70 6.65 4.62
N ASP A 128 -23.74 5.82 4.81
CA ASP A 128 -23.91 4.57 4.09
C ASP A 128 -24.16 4.82 2.59
N PHE A 129 -24.91 5.87 2.24
CA PHE A 129 -25.10 6.30 0.84
C PHE A 129 -23.77 6.69 0.15
N LEU A 130 -22.91 7.45 0.85
CA LEU A 130 -21.62 7.88 0.31
C LEU A 130 -20.65 6.71 0.12
N GLU A 131 -20.65 5.74 1.03
CA GLU A 131 -19.83 4.53 0.91
C GLU A 131 -20.34 3.62 -0.22
N ALA A 132 -21.66 3.50 -0.40
CA ALA A 132 -22.27 2.73 -1.48
C ALA A 132 -21.98 3.30 -2.88
N LYS A 133 -21.75 4.60 -2.99
CA LYS A 133 -21.37 5.27 -4.25
C LYS A 133 -19.87 5.25 -4.52
N ARG A 134 -19.07 4.67 -3.62
CA ARG A 134 -17.62 4.60 -3.78
C ARG A 134 -17.26 3.56 -4.83
N VAL A 135 -16.48 3.96 -5.83
CA VAL A 135 -16.07 3.06 -6.92
C VAL A 135 -15.06 2.03 -6.39
N THR A 136 -15.45 0.76 -6.42
CA THR A 136 -14.56 -0.36 -6.17
C THR A 136 -13.70 -0.61 -7.40
N LYS A 137 -12.38 -0.53 -7.25
CA LYS A 137 -11.42 -0.91 -8.30
C LYS A 137 -10.86 -2.28 -7.99
N THR A 138 -11.24 -3.27 -8.77
CA THR A 138 -10.62 -4.62 -8.71
C THR A 138 -9.21 -4.53 -9.28
N LYS A 139 -8.23 -5.01 -8.51
CA LYS A 139 -6.83 -5.11 -8.93
C LYS A 139 -6.42 -6.56 -8.85
N GLU A 140 -6.26 -7.20 -10.00
CA GLU A 140 -5.68 -8.53 -10.12
C GLU A 140 -4.15 -8.40 -10.20
N ALA A 141 -3.43 -9.29 -9.53
CA ALA A 141 -1.97 -9.28 -9.48
C ALA A 141 -1.42 -10.69 -9.38
N LEU A 142 -0.34 -10.98 -10.13
CA LEU A 142 0.45 -12.19 -9.96
C LEU A 142 1.28 -12.09 -8.67
N VAL A 143 1.29 -13.17 -7.89
CA VAL A 143 2.10 -13.31 -6.67
C VAL A 143 3.23 -14.30 -6.96
N TYR A 144 4.46 -13.91 -6.65
CA TYR A 144 5.62 -14.81 -6.69
C TYR A 144 5.84 -15.36 -5.29
N GLU A 145 5.71 -16.68 -5.13
CA GLU A 145 6.02 -17.40 -3.90
C GLU A 145 7.29 -18.22 -4.10
N LYS A 146 8.25 -18.05 -3.19
CA LYS A 146 9.46 -18.87 -3.16
C LYS A 146 9.18 -20.06 -2.27
N ASN A 147 8.98 -21.25 -2.84
CA ASN A 147 8.89 -22.48 -2.05
C ASN A 147 10.26 -22.73 -1.40
N GLU A 148 10.32 -22.71 -0.07
CA GLU A 148 11.48 -23.22 0.66
C GLU A 148 11.51 -24.75 0.54
N PRO A 149 12.68 -25.37 0.34
CA PRO A 149 12.77 -26.82 0.39
C PRO A 149 12.41 -27.28 1.81
N PRO A 150 11.68 -28.41 1.95
CA PRO A 150 11.46 -29.02 3.26
C PRO A 150 12.81 -29.36 3.89
N GLU A 151 12.96 -29.06 5.18
CA GLU A 151 14.13 -29.38 6.02
C GLU A 151 14.54 -30.85 5.95
#